data_AF-A0A067PZY1-F1
#
_entry.id   AF-A0A067PZY1-F1
#
_cell.length_a   1.000
_cell.length_b   1.000
_cell.length_c   1.000
_cell.angle_alpha   90.00
_cell.angle_beta   90.00
_cell.angle_gamma   90.00
#
_symmetry.space_group_name_H-M   'P 1'
#
loop_
_entity.id
_entity.type
_entity.pdbx_description
1 polymer ?
#
loop_
_entity_poly.entity_id
_entity_poly.type
_entity_poly.pdbx_seq_one_letter_code
_entity_poly.pdbx_strand_id
1 'polypeptide(L)'
;MPRKSTRRLTFPKSQKSQKRTKNAYGTPSPGLWATMTKHRGFQVLDEKDEMYQFVQGNVALVLPEGVPPVNKLAVHEFWVCKIIEVRSIEDNEEPEVWARVQWYWSPQEIAERIESFDIARCGRFERLFSDQFDLVSSLCFSCIAPLAEYDETRLDQPTISPDTFYCRYNFKLRPRRISPNHEGTCLCTRAYNPDIDTMHFCPRPSCRASYHRECLLKAKWVETSTSGRDLRLLCSNPDSDDTFEMRTLGPRRKRVKLDLVAGSTYAPSGDRSLEEALDYLPTGLVKIAQLPIMKGVEGGGLVGNVRSVVAARRMVYEALMSVSGPLAVPSNWEERVDLSEVPSSRRAKQLSKIPLFRCPQCQGAI
;
A
#
# COMPACT_ATOMS: atom_id res chain seq x y z
N MET A 1 83.43 -48.31 -5.25
CA MET A 1 82.64 -47.75 -6.38
C MET A 1 81.30 -47.24 -5.83
N PRO A 2 80.92 -45.98 -6.06
CA PRO A 2 79.69 -45.42 -5.50
C PRO A 2 78.48 -45.78 -6.39
N ARG A 3 77.44 -46.38 -5.80
CA ARG A 3 76.16 -46.66 -6.46
C ARG A 3 75.42 -45.34 -6.71
N LYS A 4 75.18 -45.01 -7.99
CA LYS A 4 74.35 -43.88 -8.42
C LYS A 4 72.90 -44.13 -7.98
N SER A 5 72.39 -43.25 -7.12
CA SER A 5 70.98 -43.18 -6.72
C SER A 5 70.16 -42.56 -7.85
N THR A 6 69.26 -43.34 -8.43
CA THR A 6 68.29 -42.91 -9.43
C THR A 6 67.10 -42.22 -8.74
N ARG A 7 67.07 -40.89 -8.79
CA ARG A 7 65.88 -40.10 -8.39
C ARG A 7 64.77 -40.34 -9.41
N ARG A 8 63.70 -41.03 -8.99
CA ARG A 8 62.44 -41.12 -9.74
C ARG A 8 61.74 -39.76 -9.68
N LEU A 9 61.62 -39.10 -10.83
CA LEU A 9 60.76 -37.95 -11.04
C LEU A 9 59.29 -38.43 -11.05
N THR A 10 58.61 -38.30 -9.92
CA THR A 10 57.14 -38.35 -9.87
C THR A 10 56.60 -37.00 -10.33
N PHE A 11 56.01 -36.96 -11.53
CA PHE A 11 55.21 -35.81 -11.95
C PHE A 11 54.02 -35.63 -10.97
N PRO A 12 53.71 -34.40 -10.53
CA PRO A 12 52.49 -34.15 -9.77
C PRO A 12 51.30 -34.54 -10.63
N LYS A 13 50.43 -35.41 -10.08
CA LYS A 13 49.14 -35.76 -10.69
C LYS A 13 48.42 -34.45 -11.02
N SER A 14 48.14 -34.24 -12.31
CA SER A 14 47.16 -33.27 -12.79
C SER A 14 45.93 -33.37 -11.88
N GLN A 15 45.66 -32.29 -11.13
CA GLN A 15 44.42 -32.15 -10.39
C GLN A 15 43.31 -32.21 -11.43
N LYS A 16 42.61 -33.36 -11.50
CA LYS A 16 41.35 -33.46 -12.21
C LYS A 16 40.50 -32.30 -11.72
N SER A 17 40.16 -31.39 -12.63
CA SER A 17 39.14 -30.35 -12.44
C SER A 17 37.99 -30.99 -11.66
N GLN A 18 37.88 -30.63 -10.37
CA GLN A 18 36.77 -31.05 -9.54
C GLN A 18 35.54 -30.45 -10.22
N LYS A 19 34.72 -31.32 -10.83
CA LYS A 19 33.40 -30.95 -11.39
C LYS A 19 32.70 -30.08 -10.34
N ARG A 20 32.61 -28.77 -10.61
CA ARG A 20 31.89 -27.82 -9.77
C ARG A 20 30.46 -28.34 -9.65
N THR A 21 30.06 -28.65 -8.43
CA THR A 21 28.80 -29.36 -8.16
C THR A 21 27.62 -28.41 -8.35
N LYS A 22 27.03 -28.43 -9.54
CA LYS A 22 25.65 -27.99 -9.77
C LYS A 22 24.69 -29.10 -9.26
N ASN A 23 23.49 -28.73 -8.84
CA ASN A 23 22.45 -29.73 -8.57
C ASN A 23 21.91 -30.33 -9.89
N ALA A 24 20.94 -31.25 -9.81
CA ALA A 24 20.33 -31.89 -10.98
C ALA A 24 19.68 -30.89 -11.96
N TYR A 25 19.34 -29.69 -11.50
CA TYR A 25 18.67 -28.63 -12.26
C TYR A 25 19.62 -27.52 -12.71
N GLY A 26 20.94 -27.71 -12.54
CA GLY A 26 21.94 -26.69 -12.93
C GLY A 26 22.09 -25.55 -11.92
N THR A 27 21.31 -25.49 -10.85
CA THR A 27 21.41 -24.47 -9.81
C THR A 27 22.78 -24.54 -9.11
N PRO A 28 23.47 -23.40 -8.90
CA PRO A 28 24.72 -23.37 -8.18
C PRO A 28 24.56 -23.90 -6.74
N SER A 29 25.47 -24.78 -6.30
CA SER A 29 25.54 -25.14 -4.89
C SER A 29 25.96 -23.94 -4.03
N PRO A 30 25.67 -23.91 -2.71
CA PRO A 30 26.06 -22.80 -1.83
C PRO A 30 27.57 -22.49 -1.87
N GLY A 31 28.41 -23.54 -1.96
CA GLY A 31 29.86 -23.38 -2.09
C GLY A 31 30.27 -22.74 -3.42
N LEU A 32 29.65 -23.17 -4.53
CA LEU A 32 29.88 -22.55 -5.84
C LEU A 32 29.42 -21.08 -5.84
N TRP A 33 28.21 -20.81 -5.36
CA TRP A 33 27.66 -19.46 -5.24
C TRP A 33 28.60 -18.50 -4.51
N ALA A 34 29.18 -18.95 -3.39
CA ALA A 34 30.13 -18.16 -2.61
C ALA A 34 31.36 -17.70 -3.40
N THR A 35 31.78 -18.49 -4.40
CA THR A 35 32.95 -18.22 -5.27
C THR A 35 32.63 -17.45 -6.55
N MET A 36 31.35 -17.25 -6.88
CA MET A 36 30.92 -16.54 -8.09
C MET A 36 31.20 -15.02 -8.01
N THR A 37 31.49 -14.39 -9.15
CA THR A 37 31.70 -12.94 -9.25
C THR A 37 30.39 -12.21 -8.95
N LYS A 38 30.44 -11.19 -8.08
CA LYS A 38 29.26 -10.38 -7.74
C LYS A 38 29.04 -9.24 -8.73
N HIS A 39 27.78 -8.98 -9.04
CA HIS A 39 27.35 -7.89 -9.93
C HIS A 39 26.31 -7.00 -9.27
N ARG A 40 26.17 -5.77 -9.76
CA ARG A 40 25.10 -4.86 -9.34
C ARG A 40 23.74 -5.23 -9.95
N GLY A 41 23.76 -5.84 -11.13
CA GLY A 41 22.59 -6.14 -11.93
C GLY A 41 22.93 -6.90 -13.20
N PHE A 42 21.92 -7.18 -14.01
CA PHE A 42 22.02 -7.85 -15.31
C PHE A 42 20.97 -7.28 -16.28
N GLN A 43 21.08 -7.63 -17.55
CA GLN A 43 20.16 -7.20 -18.59
C GLN A 43 19.51 -8.44 -19.23
N VAL A 44 18.23 -8.32 -19.57
CA VAL A 44 17.48 -9.33 -20.33
C VAL A 44 16.78 -8.62 -21.48
N LEU A 45 16.81 -9.23 -22.66
CA LEU A 45 16.03 -8.79 -23.82
C LEU A 45 14.71 -9.54 -23.82
N ASP A 46 13.61 -8.83 -24.04
CA ASP A 46 12.31 -9.47 -24.25
C ASP A 46 12.11 -9.94 -25.70
N GLU A 47 10.92 -10.47 -26.01
CA GLU A 47 10.55 -10.93 -27.35
C GLU A 47 10.52 -9.82 -28.42
N LYS A 48 10.57 -8.54 -28.02
CA LYS A 48 10.59 -7.36 -28.88
C LYS A 48 11.96 -6.70 -28.93
N ASP A 49 12.99 -7.37 -28.42
CA ASP A 49 14.35 -6.83 -28.25
C ASP A 49 14.41 -5.58 -27.33
N GLU A 50 13.41 -5.38 -26.46
CA GLU A 50 13.45 -4.34 -25.44
C GLU A 50 14.32 -4.80 -24.27
N MET A 51 15.26 -3.95 -23.88
CA MET A 51 16.23 -4.26 -22.83
C MET A 51 15.71 -3.86 -21.45
N TYR A 52 15.58 -4.84 -20.55
CA TYR A 52 15.25 -4.63 -19.15
C TYR A 52 16.51 -4.75 -18.29
N GLN A 53 16.81 -3.72 -17.50
CA GLN A 53 17.93 -3.72 -16.56
C GLN A 53 17.45 -4.10 -15.15
N PHE A 54 17.82 -5.29 -14.70
CA PHE A 54 17.51 -5.77 -13.36
C PHE A 54 18.66 -5.45 -12.40
N VAL A 55 18.37 -4.75 -11.30
CA VAL A 55 19.36 -4.44 -10.26
C VAL A 55 18.93 -4.97 -8.89
N GLN A 56 19.90 -5.12 -8.00
CA GLN A 56 19.63 -5.46 -6.60
C GLN A 56 18.58 -4.53 -5.99
N GLY A 57 17.59 -5.11 -5.30
CA GLY A 57 16.49 -4.41 -4.68
C GLY A 57 15.23 -4.28 -5.55
N ASN A 58 15.33 -4.50 -6.87
CA ASN A 58 14.14 -4.53 -7.73
C ASN A 58 13.19 -5.67 -7.34
N VAL A 59 11.90 -5.44 -7.61
CA VAL A 59 10.88 -6.49 -7.63
C VAL A 59 10.66 -6.86 -9.09
N ALA A 60 10.65 -8.16 -9.38
CA ALA A 60 10.60 -8.67 -10.75
C ALA A 60 9.64 -9.84 -10.89
N LEU A 61 9.16 -10.02 -12.12
CA LEU A 61 8.35 -11.16 -12.54
C LEU A 61 9.25 -12.27 -13.06
N VAL A 62 8.96 -13.48 -12.59
CA VAL A 62 9.64 -14.71 -12.98
C VAL A 62 8.60 -15.64 -13.59
N LEU A 63 8.96 -16.27 -14.72
CA LEU A 63 8.10 -17.24 -15.38
C LEU A 63 7.93 -18.49 -14.47
N PRO A 64 6.70 -18.93 -14.18
CA PRO A 64 6.48 -20.13 -13.38
C PRO A 64 7.06 -21.38 -14.03
N GLU A 65 7.46 -22.36 -13.20
CA GLU A 65 8.01 -23.63 -13.69
C GLU A 65 7.03 -24.36 -14.60
N GLY A 66 7.54 -24.94 -15.70
CA GLY A 66 6.74 -25.73 -16.64
C GLY A 66 5.85 -24.91 -17.57
N VAL A 67 5.80 -23.58 -17.44
CA VAL A 67 5.07 -22.73 -18.38
C VAL A 67 6.02 -22.31 -19.51
N PRO A 68 5.71 -22.63 -20.78
CA PRO A 68 6.51 -22.15 -21.90
C PRO A 68 6.33 -20.63 -22.07
N PRO A 69 7.37 -19.89 -22.50
CA PRO A 69 7.31 -18.43 -22.65
C PRO A 69 6.26 -17.96 -23.66
N VAL A 70 5.86 -18.82 -24.59
CA VAL A 70 4.86 -18.54 -25.64
C VAL A 70 3.44 -18.38 -25.07
N ASN A 71 3.18 -18.88 -23.87
CA ASN A 71 1.85 -18.77 -23.26
C ASN A 71 1.63 -17.38 -22.68
N LYS A 72 0.59 -16.70 -23.15
CA LYS A 72 0.14 -15.41 -22.61
C LYS A 72 -0.46 -15.59 -21.21
N LEU A 73 0.39 -15.60 -20.20
CA LEU A 73 -0.03 -15.49 -18.80
C LEU A 73 -0.56 -14.10 -18.51
N ALA A 74 -1.57 -14.00 -17.65
CA ALA A 74 -1.93 -12.73 -17.07
C ALA A 74 -0.82 -12.28 -16.10
N VAL A 75 -0.60 -10.97 -15.98
CA VAL A 75 0.50 -10.41 -15.16
C VAL A 75 0.48 -10.96 -13.73
N HIS A 76 -0.71 -11.09 -13.13
CA HIS A 76 -0.89 -11.60 -11.76
C HIS A 76 -0.65 -13.11 -11.60
N GLU A 77 -0.35 -13.85 -12.66
CA GLU A 77 -0.03 -15.29 -12.62
C GLU A 77 1.49 -15.54 -12.56
N PHE A 78 2.30 -14.51 -12.83
CA PHE A 78 3.76 -14.62 -12.69
C PHE A 78 4.16 -14.76 -11.22
N TRP A 79 5.28 -15.46 -11.01
CA TRP A 79 5.97 -15.46 -9.73
C TRP A 79 6.59 -14.09 -9.50
N VAL A 80 6.53 -13.61 -8.26
CA VAL A 80 7.01 -12.28 -7.90
C VAL A 80 8.15 -12.43 -6.91
N CYS A 81 9.27 -11.76 -7.17
CA CYS A 81 10.44 -11.86 -6.29
C CYS A 81 11.14 -10.52 -6.10
N LYS A 82 11.84 -10.37 -4.97
CA LYS A 82 12.80 -9.29 -4.73
C LYS A 82 14.21 -9.78 -5.04
N ILE A 83 14.95 -9.06 -5.87
CA ILE A 83 16.35 -9.39 -6.18
C ILE A 83 17.23 -8.99 -5.00
N ILE A 84 17.91 -9.96 -4.39
CA ILE A 84 18.73 -9.76 -3.20
C ILE A 84 20.21 -9.65 -3.55
N GLU A 85 20.69 -10.46 -4.49
CA GLU A 85 22.09 -10.45 -4.93
C GLU A 85 22.19 -11.05 -6.34
N VAL A 86 23.10 -10.53 -7.16
CA VAL A 86 23.36 -11.03 -8.52
C VAL A 86 24.80 -11.51 -8.61
N ARG A 87 25.03 -12.68 -9.20
CA ARG A 87 26.36 -13.24 -9.42
C ARG A 87 26.48 -13.95 -10.77
N SER A 88 27.70 -14.10 -11.28
CA SER A 88 27.97 -14.86 -12.51
C SER A 88 29.11 -15.87 -12.38
N ILE A 89 29.12 -16.84 -13.28
CA ILE A 89 30.24 -17.76 -13.52
C ILE A 89 30.90 -17.34 -14.83
N GLU A 90 32.16 -16.88 -14.79
CA GLU A 90 32.91 -16.38 -15.95
C GLU A 90 33.66 -17.48 -16.73
N ASP A 91 33.53 -18.74 -16.34
CA ASP A 91 34.31 -19.85 -16.92
C ASP A 91 33.90 -20.24 -18.35
N ASN A 92 32.84 -19.64 -18.91
CA ASN A 92 32.28 -19.96 -20.22
C ASN A 92 32.38 -18.75 -21.17
N GLU A 93 32.28 -19.00 -22.48
CA GLU A 93 32.21 -17.94 -23.51
C GLU A 93 31.05 -16.96 -23.25
N GLU A 94 29.95 -17.46 -22.68
CA GLU A 94 28.82 -16.67 -22.21
C GLU A 94 28.71 -16.77 -20.68
N PRO A 95 28.80 -15.65 -19.94
CA PRO A 95 28.76 -15.67 -18.49
C PRO A 95 27.37 -16.11 -18.01
N GLU A 96 27.33 -17.16 -17.19
CA GLU A 96 26.07 -17.66 -16.66
C GLU A 96 25.67 -16.84 -15.44
N VAL A 97 24.60 -16.06 -15.57
CA VAL A 97 24.14 -15.13 -14.53
C VAL A 97 23.02 -15.73 -13.69
N TRP A 98 23.13 -15.59 -12.38
CA TRP A 98 22.19 -16.08 -11.39
C TRP A 98 21.85 -14.99 -10.39
N ALA A 99 20.59 -14.94 -9.97
CA ALA A 99 20.08 -14.04 -8.95
C ALA A 99 19.65 -14.82 -7.72
N ARG A 100 20.12 -14.41 -6.54
CA ARG A 100 19.50 -14.79 -5.28
C ARG A 100 18.29 -13.89 -5.06
N VAL A 101 17.13 -14.51 -4.90
CA VAL A 101 15.85 -13.80 -4.77
C VAL A 101 15.16 -14.12 -3.45
N GLN A 102 14.23 -13.26 -3.06
CA GLN A 102 13.30 -13.49 -1.95
C GLN A 102 11.87 -13.46 -2.48
N TRP A 103 11.07 -14.47 -2.15
CA TRP A 103 9.77 -14.67 -2.79
C TRP A 103 8.64 -13.85 -2.19
N TYR A 104 7.75 -13.39 -3.06
CA TYR A 104 6.43 -12.87 -2.75
C TYR A 104 5.38 -13.90 -3.19
N TRP A 105 4.66 -14.45 -2.23
CA TRP A 105 3.74 -15.57 -2.43
C TRP A 105 2.35 -15.08 -2.79
N SER A 106 1.70 -15.75 -3.75
CA SER A 106 0.29 -15.51 -4.05
C SER A 106 -0.62 -16.10 -2.96
N PRO A 107 -1.84 -15.56 -2.77
CA PRO A 107 -2.84 -16.13 -1.87
C PRO A 107 -3.10 -17.62 -2.11
N GLN A 108 -3.10 -18.06 -3.37
CA GLN A 108 -3.35 -19.44 -3.78
C GLN A 108 -2.26 -20.37 -3.24
N GLU A 109 -1.00 -20.03 -3.45
CA GLU A 109 0.15 -20.83 -2.97
C GLU A 109 0.24 -20.90 -1.43
N ILE A 110 -0.28 -19.87 -0.75
CA ILE A 110 -0.39 -19.85 0.71
C ILE A 110 -1.48 -20.80 1.21
N ALA A 111 -2.63 -20.85 0.54
CA ALA A 111 -3.73 -21.75 0.91
C ALA A 111 -3.33 -23.24 0.81
N GLU A 112 -2.44 -23.59 -0.12
CA GLU A 112 -1.85 -24.94 -0.20
C GLU A 112 -1.05 -25.32 1.05
N ARG A 113 -0.57 -24.32 1.81
CA ARG A 113 0.31 -24.50 2.98
C ARG A 113 -0.41 -24.27 4.30
N ILE A 114 -1.44 -23.43 4.30
CA ILE A 114 -2.27 -23.08 5.44
C ILE A 114 -3.74 -23.33 5.05
N GLU A 115 -4.28 -24.46 5.50
CA GLU A 115 -5.66 -24.88 5.19
C GLU A 115 -6.72 -23.85 5.63
N SER A 116 -6.48 -23.14 6.73
CA SER A 116 -7.40 -22.11 7.24
C SER A 116 -7.32 -20.76 6.52
N PHE A 117 -6.43 -20.62 5.53
CA PHE A 117 -6.24 -19.36 4.82
C PHE A 117 -7.34 -19.13 3.78
N ASP A 118 -8.10 -18.05 3.94
CA ASP A 118 -9.24 -17.72 3.09
C ASP A 118 -8.82 -16.80 1.93
N ILE A 119 -8.61 -17.38 0.74
CA ILE A 119 -8.21 -16.67 -0.48
C ILE A 119 -9.24 -15.61 -0.89
N ALA A 120 -10.53 -15.78 -0.56
CA ALA A 120 -11.58 -14.84 -0.95
C ALA A 120 -11.44 -13.45 -0.31
N ARG A 121 -10.53 -13.31 0.66
CA ARG A 121 -10.19 -12.03 1.32
C ARG A 121 -9.05 -11.28 0.66
N CYS A 122 -8.39 -11.85 -0.34
CA CYS A 122 -7.24 -11.26 -1.00
C CYS A 122 -7.58 -10.78 -2.41
N GLY A 123 -6.96 -9.68 -2.82
CA GLY A 123 -7.00 -9.23 -4.20
C GLY A 123 -6.09 -10.09 -5.09
N ARG A 124 -6.35 -10.12 -6.40
CA ARG A 124 -5.62 -10.94 -7.38
C ARG A 124 -4.14 -10.54 -7.50
N PHE A 125 -3.84 -9.26 -7.33
CA PHE A 125 -2.48 -8.69 -7.34
C PHE A 125 -1.85 -8.65 -5.94
N GLU A 126 -2.52 -9.20 -4.92
CA GLU A 126 -1.96 -9.28 -3.58
C GLU A 126 -0.83 -10.31 -3.54
N ARG A 127 0.20 -9.98 -2.77
CA ARG A 127 1.30 -10.88 -2.46
C ARG A 127 1.66 -10.82 -0.98
N LEU A 128 2.19 -11.93 -0.47
CA LEU A 128 2.69 -12.07 0.89
C LEU A 128 4.22 -12.14 0.87
N PHE A 129 4.89 -11.20 1.53
CA PHE A 129 6.35 -11.15 1.55
C PHE A 129 6.91 -12.27 2.44
N SER A 130 7.65 -13.21 1.86
CA SER A 130 8.12 -14.40 2.58
C SER A 130 9.53 -14.26 3.14
N ASP A 131 9.93 -15.16 4.04
CA ASP A 131 11.33 -15.37 4.45
C ASP A 131 12.08 -16.42 3.61
N GLN A 132 11.49 -16.84 2.49
CA GLN A 132 12.11 -17.83 1.60
C GLN A 132 13.00 -17.16 0.57
N PHE A 133 14.19 -17.73 0.41
CA PHE A 133 15.15 -17.34 -0.62
C PHE A 133 15.40 -18.51 -1.57
N ASP A 134 15.73 -18.17 -2.82
CA ASP A 134 16.13 -19.16 -3.83
C ASP A 134 17.14 -18.56 -4.82
N LEU A 135 17.72 -19.41 -5.66
CA LEU A 135 18.59 -19.02 -6.77
C LEU A 135 17.87 -19.23 -8.10
N VAL A 136 17.71 -18.15 -8.87
CA VAL A 136 17.00 -18.12 -10.14
C VAL A 136 17.96 -17.69 -11.24
N SER A 137 17.95 -18.40 -12.37
CA SER A 137 18.73 -18.01 -13.54
C SER A 137 18.22 -16.68 -14.10
N SER A 138 19.11 -15.81 -14.59
CA SER A 138 18.71 -14.55 -15.24
C SER A 138 17.74 -14.75 -16.40
N LEU A 139 17.76 -15.93 -17.04
CA LEU A 139 16.91 -16.28 -18.17
C LEU A 139 15.43 -16.46 -17.81
N CYS A 140 15.10 -16.61 -16.51
CA CYS A 140 13.72 -16.77 -16.05
C CYS A 140 13.02 -15.43 -15.77
N PHE A 141 13.74 -14.31 -15.81
CA PHE A 141 13.19 -12.99 -15.51
C PHE A 141 12.50 -12.41 -16.73
N SER A 142 11.27 -11.95 -16.55
CA SER A 142 10.47 -11.36 -17.63
C SER A 142 10.52 -9.83 -17.61
N CYS A 143 10.13 -9.19 -16.51
CA CYS A 143 10.15 -7.72 -16.40
C CYS A 143 10.22 -7.25 -14.94
N ILE A 144 10.41 -5.95 -14.74
CA ILE A 144 10.34 -5.30 -13.44
C ILE A 144 8.87 -5.03 -13.11
N ALA A 145 8.45 -5.39 -11.90
CA ALA A 145 7.08 -5.17 -11.44
C ALA A 145 7.04 -4.09 -10.34
N PRO A 146 6.14 -3.10 -10.44
CA PRO A 146 5.86 -2.24 -9.31
C PRO A 146 5.15 -3.06 -8.22
N LEU A 147 5.62 -2.93 -6.98
CA LEU A 147 5.00 -3.51 -5.81
C LEU A 147 4.86 -2.44 -4.72
N ALA A 148 3.64 -2.23 -4.25
CA ALA A 148 3.32 -1.26 -3.22
C ALA A 148 3.13 -1.94 -1.85
N GLU A 149 3.55 -1.26 -0.78
CA GLU A 149 3.14 -1.64 0.57
C GLU A 149 1.75 -1.06 0.84
N TYR A 150 0.85 -1.89 1.38
CA TYR A 150 -0.51 -1.49 1.72
C TYR A 150 -0.76 -1.59 3.23
N ASP A 151 -1.12 -0.47 3.84
CA ASP A 151 -1.62 -0.38 5.21
C ASP A 151 -3.06 0.11 5.20
N GLU A 152 -3.97 -0.75 5.65
CA GLU A 152 -5.40 -0.45 5.70
C GLU A 152 -5.77 0.73 6.63
N THR A 153 -4.90 1.11 7.55
CA THR A 153 -5.16 2.17 8.53
C THR A 153 -4.53 3.51 8.14
N ARG A 154 -3.71 3.54 7.07
CA ARG A 154 -2.92 4.70 6.69
C ARG A 154 -3.77 5.74 5.94
N LEU A 155 -3.73 6.98 6.40
CA LEU A 155 -4.56 8.08 5.87
C LEU A 155 -3.93 8.80 4.67
N ASP A 156 -2.60 8.79 4.58
CA ASP A 156 -1.79 9.51 3.59
C ASP A 156 -1.21 8.56 2.52
N GLN A 157 -1.75 7.34 2.41
CA GLN A 157 -1.22 6.35 1.49
C GLN A 157 -1.44 6.79 0.04
N PRO A 158 -0.42 6.71 -0.83
CA PRO A 158 -0.58 6.98 -2.26
C PRO A 158 -1.61 6.05 -2.90
N THR A 159 -2.28 6.50 -3.96
CA THR A 159 -3.12 5.63 -4.78
C THR A 159 -2.31 4.46 -5.32
N ILE A 160 -2.88 3.27 -5.17
CA ILE A 160 -2.35 2.02 -5.73
C ILE A 160 -3.30 1.59 -6.84
N SER A 161 -2.77 1.50 -8.06
CA SER A 161 -3.54 1.09 -9.24
C SER A 161 -4.09 -0.34 -9.07
N PRO A 162 -5.29 -0.66 -9.59
CA PRO A 162 -5.87 -2.00 -9.48
C PRO A 162 -5.03 -3.13 -10.11
N ASP A 163 -4.10 -2.80 -11.00
CA ASP A 163 -3.19 -3.71 -11.70
C ASP A 163 -1.76 -3.71 -11.14
N THR A 164 -1.51 -2.99 -10.03
CA THR A 164 -0.23 -2.96 -9.35
C THR A 164 -0.18 -4.03 -8.26
N PHE A 165 0.92 -4.78 -8.19
CA PHE A 165 1.14 -5.70 -7.07
C PHE A 165 1.18 -4.95 -5.74
N TYR A 166 0.63 -5.54 -4.70
CA TYR A 166 0.72 -4.96 -3.37
C TYR A 166 0.89 -6.02 -2.29
N CYS A 167 1.44 -5.59 -1.16
CA CYS A 167 1.70 -6.45 -0.02
C CYS A 167 1.23 -5.75 1.26
N ARG A 168 0.40 -6.45 2.05
CA ARG A 168 0.00 -6.05 3.42
C ARG A 168 0.43 -7.06 4.48
N TYR A 169 0.94 -8.22 4.06
CA TYR A 169 1.27 -9.32 4.95
C TYR A 169 2.68 -9.85 4.69
N ASN A 170 3.33 -10.24 5.77
CA ASN A 170 4.53 -11.05 5.76
C ASN A 170 4.15 -12.50 6.04
N PHE A 171 4.80 -13.43 5.34
CA PHE A 171 4.65 -14.86 5.53
C PHE A 171 5.97 -15.47 6.04
N LYS A 172 5.89 -16.29 7.07
CA LYS A 172 7.02 -17.07 7.57
C LYS A 172 6.76 -18.53 7.24
N LEU A 173 7.50 -19.08 6.28
CA LEU A 173 7.21 -20.40 5.71
C LEU A 173 7.30 -21.52 6.75
N ARG A 174 8.40 -21.54 7.51
CA ARG A 174 8.67 -22.62 8.49
C ARG A 174 7.63 -22.66 9.62
N PRO A 175 7.30 -21.55 10.31
CA PRO A 175 6.22 -21.56 11.31
C PRO A 175 4.82 -21.45 10.69
N ARG A 176 4.71 -21.33 9.36
CA ARG A 176 3.46 -21.10 8.62
C ARG A 176 2.62 -19.96 9.22
N ARG A 177 3.28 -18.84 9.54
CA ARG A 177 2.65 -17.69 10.21
C ARG A 177 2.55 -16.50 9.28
N ILE A 178 1.39 -15.88 9.25
CA ILE A 178 1.14 -14.62 8.57
C ILE A 178 1.16 -13.48 9.60
N SER A 179 1.78 -12.35 9.25
CA SER A 179 1.84 -11.18 10.12
C SER A 179 1.73 -9.86 9.33
N PRO A 180 0.94 -8.89 9.78
CA PRO A 180 0.12 -8.90 10.99
C PRO A 180 -1.03 -9.92 10.92
N ASN A 181 -1.51 -10.39 12.07
CA ASN A 181 -2.78 -11.13 12.14
C ASN A 181 -3.91 -10.12 12.00
N HIS A 182 -4.25 -9.76 10.76
CA HIS A 182 -5.27 -8.76 10.51
C HIS A 182 -6.63 -9.43 10.47
N GLU A 183 -7.33 -9.40 11.61
CA GLU A 183 -8.77 -9.61 11.63
C GLU A 183 -9.42 -8.38 10.98
N GLY A 184 -10.32 -8.61 10.01
CA GLY A 184 -10.97 -7.50 9.32
C GLY A 184 -11.71 -6.61 10.31
N THR A 185 -11.63 -5.29 10.12
CA THR A 185 -12.22 -4.32 11.04
C THR A 185 -13.73 -4.17 10.88
N CYS A 186 -14.33 -4.82 9.88
CA CYS A 186 -15.77 -4.80 9.65
C CYS A 186 -16.52 -5.66 10.67
N LEU A 187 -17.84 -5.44 10.78
CA LEU A 187 -18.78 -6.23 11.57
C LEU A 187 -18.79 -7.73 11.22
N CYS A 188 -18.44 -8.08 9.98
CA CYS A 188 -18.33 -9.47 9.53
C CYS A 188 -16.94 -10.10 9.75
N THR A 189 -16.00 -9.34 10.35
CA THR A 189 -14.59 -9.71 10.61
C THR A 189 -13.77 -10.11 9.37
N ARG A 190 -14.33 -9.96 8.16
CA ARG A 190 -13.63 -10.20 6.89
C ARG A 190 -12.74 -9.01 6.57
N ALA A 191 -11.51 -9.30 6.18
CA ALA A 191 -10.59 -8.31 5.66
C ALA A 191 -11.11 -7.75 4.32
N TYR A 192 -10.64 -6.56 3.98
CA TYR A 192 -10.97 -5.88 2.74
C TYR A 192 -10.39 -6.64 1.53
N ASN A 193 -11.24 -6.98 0.57
CA ASN A 193 -10.82 -7.45 -0.75
C ASN A 193 -11.03 -6.34 -1.80
N PRO A 194 -9.97 -5.72 -2.32
CA PRO A 194 -10.09 -4.57 -3.22
C PRO A 194 -10.68 -4.89 -4.60
N ASP A 195 -10.78 -6.17 -4.98
CA ASP A 195 -11.39 -6.55 -6.26
C ASP A 195 -12.92 -6.51 -6.24
N ILE A 196 -13.53 -6.66 -5.07
CA ILE A 196 -14.99 -6.87 -4.94
C ILE A 196 -15.65 -5.98 -3.88
N ASP A 197 -14.89 -5.52 -2.88
CA ASP A 197 -15.46 -4.80 -1.75
C ASP A 197 -15.47 -3.29 -1.99
N THR A 198 -16.55 -2.66 -1.55
CA THR A 198 -16.58 -1.22 -1.28
C THR A 198 -16.82 -1.01 0.21
N MET A 199 -15.91 -0.32 0.89
CA MET A 199 -15.94 -0.14 2.34
C MET A 199 -15.93 1.33 2.74
N HIS A 200 -16.74 1.71 3.72
CA HIS A 200 -16.66 3.01 4.38
C HIS A 200 -15.55 2.99 5.42
N PHE A 201 -14.77 4.06 5.51
CA PHE A 201 -13.62 4.15 6.40
C PHE A 201 -13.79 5.27 7.43
N CYS A 202 -13.59 4.93 8.70
CA CYS A 202 -13.61 5.90 9.78
C CYS A 202 -12.21 6.52 9.95
N PRO A 203 -12.03 7.83 9.77
CA PRO A 203 -10.70 8.44 9.83
C PRO A 203 -10.21 8.72 11.25
N ARG A 204 -11.08 8.58 12.27
CA ARG A 204 -10.75 8.94 13.65
C ARG A 204 -9.54 8.13 14.16
N PRO A 205 -8.56 8.77 14.84
CA PRO A 205 -7.35 8.09 15.31
C PRO A 205 -7.60 6.82 16.13
N SER A 206 -8.58 6.84 17.05
CA SER A 206 -8.93 5.69 17.89
C SER A 206 -9.63 4.53 17.16
N CYS A 207 -10.13 4.76 15.94
CA CYS A 207 -10.96 3.80 15.22
C CYS A 207 -10.23 3.22 14.00
N ARG A 208 -9.93 4.05 12.98
CA ARG A 208 -9.30 3.65 11.70
C ARG A 208 -9.85 2.35 11.10
N ALA A 209 -11.14 2.09 11.30
CA ALA A 209 -11.81 0.87 10.86
C ALA A 209 -12.49 1.06 9.49
N SER A 210 -12.55 -0.02 8.72
CA SER A 210 -13.28 -0.12 7.47
C SER A 210 -14.50 -1.03 7.63
N TYR A 211 -15.63 -0.63 7.07
CA TYR A 211 -16.86 -1.41 7.11
C TYR A 211 -17.45 -1.61 5.72
N HIS A 212 -17.75 -2.85 5.34
CA HIS A 212 -18.50 -3.15 4.12
C HIS A 212 -19.86 -2.45 4.17
N ARG A 213 -20.23 -1.84 3.04
CA ARG A 213 -21.53 -1.14 2.91
C ARG A 213 -22.70 -2.04 3.26
N GLU A 214 -22.69 -3.28 2.79
CA GLU A 214 -23.76 -4.26 3.04
C GLU A 214 -23.88 -4.61 4.53
N CYS A 215 -22.75 -4.71 5.23
CA CYS A 215 -22.74 -4.99 6.66
C CYS A 215 -23.35 -3.83 7.46
N LEU A 216 -23.04 -2.59 7.10
CA LEU A 216 -23.63 -1.40 7.72
C LEU A 216 -25.14 -1.33 7.49
N LEU A 217 -25.61 -1.64 6.28
CA LEU A 217 -27.04 -1.70 5.94
C LEU A 217 -27.76 -2.78 6.73
N LYS A 218 -27.24 -4.02 6.74
CA LYS A 218 -27.82 -5.15 7.45
C LYS A 218 -27.92 -4.91 8.95
N ALA A 219 -26.90 -4.29 9.53
CA ALA A 219 -26.85 -3.95 10.95
C ALA A 219 -27.54 -2.62 11.30
N LYS A 220 -28.16 -1.94 10.33
CA LYS A 220 -28.92 -0.69 10.52
C LYS A 220 -28.08 0.46 11.09
N TRP A 221 -26.80 0.53 10.75
CA TRP A 221 -25.91 1.66 11.06
C TRP A 221 -26.11 2.86 10.13
N VAL A 222 -27.31 3.00 9.58
CA VAL A 222 -27.69 4.12 8.71
C VAL A 222 -28.10 5.30 9.58
N GLU A 223 -27.74 6.51 9.16
CA GLU A 223 -28.19 7.73 9.80
C GLU A 223 -29.56 8.17 9.27
N THR A 224 -30.51 8.37 10.18
CA THR A 224 -31.91 8.67 9.85
C THR A 224 -32.16 10.15 9.57
N SER A 225 -31.39 11.04 10.21
CA SER A 225 -31.47 12.48 9.95
C SER A 225 -30.72 12.80 8.66
N THR A 226 -31.39 13.45 7.70
CA THR A 226 -30.78 13.93 6.44
C THR A 226 -30.21 15.34 6.56
N SER A 227 -30.71 16.15 7.50
CA SER A 227 -30.26 17.53 7.70
C SER A 227 -28.80 17.59 8.15
N GLY A 228 -27.98 18.42 7.50
CA GLY A 228 -26.57 18.59 7.86
C GLY A 228 -25.71 17.33 7.66
N ARG A 229 -26.08 16.44 6.72
CA ARG A 229 -25.28 15.25 6.36
C ARG A 229 -23.81 15.60 6.09
N ASP A 230 -23.60 16.56 5.20
CA ASP A 230 -22.28 16.92 4.70
C ASP A 230 -21.41 17.50 5.82
N LEU A 231 -22.02 18.29 6.71
CA LEU A 231 -21.36 18.85 7.89
C LEU A 231 -20.97 17.78 8.90
N ARG A 232 -21.80 16.74 9.09
CA ARG A 232 -21.47 15.63 10.00
C ARG A 232 -20.30 14.80 9.50
N LEU A 233 -20.20 14.56 8.20
CA LEU A 233 -19.02 13.93 7.60
C LEU A 233 -17.77 14.78 7.85
N LEU A 234 -17.90 16.10 7.71
CA LEU A 234 -16.86 17.05 8.07
C LEU A 234 -16.56 17.09 9.58
N CYS A 235 -17.41 16.56 10.47
CA CYS A 235 -17.09 16.46 11.91
C CYS A 235 -16.25 15.21 12.26
N SER A 236 -16.02 14.29 11.32
CA SER A 236 -15.15 13.13 11.52
C SER A 236 -13.68 13.51 11.26
N ASN A 237 -13.06 14.08 12.31
CA ASN A 237 -11.69 14.59 12.28
C ASN A 237 -10.65 13.44 12.17
N PRO A 238 -9.72 13.49 11.20
CA PRO A 238 -8.67 12.48 11.04
C PRO A 238 -7.56 12.57 12.09
N ASP A 239 -7.44 13.69 12.79
CA ASP A 239 -6.31 14.01 13.68
C ASP A 239 -6.72 14.18 15.16
N SER A 240 -8.02 14.10 15.47
CA SER A 240 -8.52 14.10 16.85
C SER A 240 -9.74 13.20 17.02
N ASP A 241 -9.82 12.53 18.17
CA ASP A 241 -11.00 11.78 18.59
C ASP A 241 -12.06 12.65 19.28
N ASP A 242 -11.75 13.91 19.56
CA ASP A 242 -12.70 14.84 20.15
C ASP A 242 -13.91 15.00 19.22
N THR A 243 -15.09 15.19 19.81
CA THR A 243 -16.22 15.72 19.06
C THR A 243 -15.83 17.11 18.60
N PHE A 244 -15.68 17.28 17.29
CA PHE A 244 -15.49 18.60 16.70
C PHE A 244 -16.75 19.42 16.98
N GLU A 245 -16.74 20.15 18.10
CA GLU A 245 -17.87 20.95 18.53
C GLU A 245 -17.94 22.21 17.66
N MET A 246 -18.89 22.17 16.74
CA MET A 246 -19.24 23.18 15.74
C MET A 246 -19.26 24.63 16.26
N ARG A 247 -19.48 24.83 17.58
CA ARG A 247 -19.61 26.13 18.25
C ARG A 247 -18.30 26.77 18.70
N THR A 248 -17.15 26.12 18.50
CA THR A 248 -15.86 26.65 18.99
C THR A 248 -15.07 27.45 17.94
N LEU A 249 -15.65 27.72 16.77
CA LEU A 249 -15.00 28.45 15.66
C LEU A 249 -14.94 29.98 15.84
N GLY A 250 -15.19 30.48 17.05
CA GLY A 250 -14.80 31.83 17.42
C GLY A 250 -13.30 31.91 17.73
N PRO A 251 -12.61 33.03 17.45
CA PRO A 251 -11.23 33.20 17.91
C PRO A 251 -11.17 32.94 19.41
N ARG A 252 -10.41 31.90 19.82
CA ARG A 252 -10.12 31.60 21.23
C ARG A 252 -9.45 32.84 21.81
N ARG A 253 -10.23 33.76 22.39
CA ARG A 253 -9.70 34.88 23.15
C ARG A 253 -8.85 34.24 24.24
N LYS A 254 -7.52 34.42 24.17
CA LYS A 254 -6.65 34.11 25.31
C LYS A 254 -7.31 34.78 26.50
N ARG A 255 -7.70 33.97 27.49
CA ARG A 255 -8.32 34.45 28.72
C ARG A 255 -7.22 35.19 29.50
N VAL A 256 -6.90 36.40 29.06
CA VAL A 256 -6.13 37.34 29.85
C VAL A 256 -7.02 37.61 31.05
N LYS A 257 -6.56 37.26 32.25
CA LYS A 257 -7.10 37.80 33.50
C LYS A 257 -6.90 39.31 33.41
N LEU A 258 -7.88 40.03 32.86
CA LEU A 258 -7.89 41.48 32.84
C LEU A 258 -8.77 41.90 34.00
N ASP A 259 -8.16 42.54 34.98
CA ASP A 259 -8.83 43.16 36.11
C ASP A 259 -9.89 44.15 35.62
N LEU A 260 -11.00 44.16 36.36
CA LEU A 260 -12.20 44.95 36.15
C LEU A 260 -11.88 46.44 35.97
N VAL A 261 -12.03 46.95 34.74
CA VAL A 261 -12.35 48.37 34.52
C VAL A 261 -13.57 48.45 33.62
N ALA A 262 -14.66 48.92 34.21
CA ALA A 262 -15.96 49.08 33.58
C ALA A 262 -15.92 50.16 32.49
N GLY A 263 -16.48 49.86 31.33
CA GLY A 263 -16.79 50.86 30.31
C GLY A 263 -16.26 50.53 28.91
N SER A 264 -16.77 49.47 28.29
CA SER A 264 -16.76 49.39 26.82
C SER A 264 -17.91 48.51 26.35
N THR A 265 -18.98 49.19 25.92
CA THR A 265 -20.12 48.63 25.20
C THR A 265 -19.76 48.48 23.72
N TYR A 266 -20.08 47.31 23.16
CA TYR A 266 -20.02 46.91 21.74
C TYR A 266 -18.67 46.39 21.20
N ALA A 267 -18.45 45.08 21.40
CA ALA A 267 -17.79 44.24 20.40
C ALA A 267 -18.81 43.20 19.91
N PRO A 268 -19.08 43.08 18.60
CA PRO A 268 -20.04 42.11 18.10
C PRO A 268 -19.44 40.70 18.26
N SER A 269 -19.89 40.00 19.29
CA SER A 269 -19.70 38.56 19.46
C SER A 269 -20.64 37.84 18.49
N GLY A 270 -20.38 37.96 17.19
CA GLY A 270 -21.11 37.22 16.17
C GLY A 270 -20.61 35.78 16.17
N ASP A 271 -21.33 34.89 16.83
CA ASP A 271 -21.20 33.44 16.67
C ASP A 271 -21.61 33.14 15.23
N ARG A 272 -20.64 33.18 14.29
CA ARG A 272 -20.91 32.86 12.88
C ARG A 272 -21.27 31.40 12.79
N SER A 273 -22.32 31.08 12.03
CA SER A 273 -22.65 29.69 11.75
C SER A 273 -21.49 29.02 10.99
N LEU A 274 -21.33 27.70 11.13
CA LEU A 274 -20.30 26.96 10.40
C LEU A 274 -20.53 27.10 8.89
N GLU A 275 -21.79 27.11 8.48
CA GLU A 275 -22.23 27.31 7.11
C GLU A 275 -21.70 28.65 6.57
N GLU A 276 -21.87 29.74 7.31
CA GLU A 276 -21.30 31.05 6.95
C GLU A 276 -19.76 31.00 6.89
N ALA A 277 -19.11 30.25 7.79
CA ALA A 277 -17.65 30.13 7.77
C ALA A 277 -17.16 29.34 6.54
N LEU A 278 -17.89 28.31 6.13
CA LEU A 278 -17.58 27.49 4.95
C LEU A 278 -17.79 28.24 3.63
N ASP A 279 -18.70 29.23 3.58
CA ASP A 279 -18.95 30.06 2.39
C ASP A 279 -17.72 30.90 1.97
N TYR A 280 -16.76 31.10 2.87
CA TYR A 280 -15.50 31.79 2.57
C TYR A 280 -14.41 30.87 1.98
N LEU A 281 -14.62 29.55 1.97
CA LEU A 281 -13.65 28.58 1.47
C LEU A 281 -13.95 28.20 0.01
N PRO A 282 -12.95 27.74 -0.76
CA PRO A 282 -13.20 27.25 -2.11
C PRO A 282 -14.27 26.14 -2.12
N THR A 283 -15.34 26.33 -2.90
CA THR A 283 -16.47 25.40 -2.93
C THR A 283 -16.05 23.98 -3.30
N GLY A 284 -15.04 23.82 -4.16
CA GLY A 284 -14.49 22.51 -4.52
C GLY A 284 -13.86 21.79 -3.33
N LEU A 285 -13.05 22.50 -2.54
CA LEU A 285 -12.41 21.97 -1.33
C LEU A 285 -13.44 21.50 -0.31
N VAL A 286 -14.44 22.36 -0.03
CA VAL A 286 -15.50 22.04 0.93
C VAL A 286 -16.28 20.81 0.49
N LYS A 287 -16.66 20.73 -0.79
CA LYS A 287 -17.36 19.57 -1.35
C LYS A 287 -16.58 18.27 -1.19
N ILE A 288 -15.27 18.28 -1.39
CA ILE A 288 -14.43 17.08 -1.22
C ILE A 288 -14.32 16.71 0.25
N ALA A 289 -14.09 17.68 1.14
CA ALA A 289 -14.02 17.45 2.58
C ALA A 289 -15.31 16.85 3.15
N GLN A 290 -16.45 17.16 2.54
CA GLN A 290 -17.78 16.66 2.88
C GLN A 290 -18.10 15.26 2.30
N LEU A 291 -17.25 14.68 1.45
CA LEU A 291 -17.48 13.34 0.93
C LEU A 291 -17.31 12.28 2.03
N PRO A 292 -18.01 11.14 1.94
CA PRO A 292 -17.68 9.96 2.73
C PRO A 292 -16.29 9.44 2.31
N ILE A 293 -15.57 8.87 3.26
CA ILE A 293 -14.29 8.23 2.99
C ILE A 293 -14.56 6.76 2.68
N MET A 294 -14.16 6.31 1.50
CA MET A 294 -14.44 4.97 1.01
C MET A 294 -13.23 4.36 0.31
N LYS A 295 -13.09 3.04 0.48
CA LYS A 295 -12.13 2.18 -0.23
C LYS A 295 -12.84 1.40 -1.33
N GLY A 296 -12.09 1.02 -2.37
CA GLY A 296 -12.62 0.22 -3.49
C GLY A 296 -13.59 1.02 -4.36
N VAL A 297 -13.39 2.34 -4.44
CA VAL A 297 -14.16 3.23 -5.31
C VAL A 297 -13.40 3.50 -6.59
N GLU A 298 -14.13 3.53 -7.71
CA GLU A 298 -13.54 3.75 -9.02
C GLU A 298 -12.84 5.11 -9.10
N GLY A 299 -11.58 5.11 -9.55
CA GLY A 299 -10.70 6.29 -9.62
C GLY A 299 -9.65 6.37 -8.52
N GLY A 300 -9.97 5.92 -7.29
CA GLY A 300 -9.01 5.90 -6.17
C GLY A 300 -8.19 4.60 -6.06
N GLY A 301 -8.28 3.74 -7.07
CA GLY A 301 -7.66 2.42 -7.07
C GLY A 301 -8.06 1.58 -5.85
N LEU A 302 -7.09 0.83 -5.33
CA LEU A 302 -7.27 -0.02 -4.16
C LEU A 302 -7.55 0.78 -2.87
N VAL A 303 -6.96 1.97 -2.75
CA VAL A 303 -7.01 2.80 -1.54
C VAL A 303 -8.32 3.58 -1.45
N GLY A 304 -8.93 3.88 -2.59
CA GLY A 304 -10.11 4.73 -2.69
C GLY A 304 -9.77 6.21 -2.48
N ASN A 305 -10.70 6.98 -1.94
CA ASN A 305 -10.57 8.44 -1.81
C ASN A 305 -10.02 8.90 -0.44
N VAL A 306 -9.38 8.00 0.31
CA VAL A 306 -8.93 8.25 1.70
C VAL A 306 -8.03 9.47 1.79
N ARG A 307 -6.98 9.51 0.97
CA ARG A 307 -5.98 10.56 1.02
C ARG A 307 -6.56 11.90 0.63
N SER A 308 -7.28 11.99 -0.50
CA SER A 308 -7.91 13.23 -0.95
C SER A 308 -8.89 13.83 0.06
N VAL A 309 -9.81 13.01 0.59
CA VAL A 309 -10.82 13.52 1.52
C VAL A 309 -10.19 13.93 2.85
N VAL A 310 -9.22 13.16 3.37
CA VAL A 310 -8.49 13.53 4.60
C VAL A 310 -7.69 14.82 4.40
N ALA A 311 -6.98 14.96 3.28
CA ALA A 311 -6.24 16.18 2.96
C ALA A 311 -7.17 17.40 2.87
N ALA A 312 -8.32 17.26 2.22
CA ALA A 312 -9.32 18.32 2.13
C ALA A 312 -9.87 18.73 3.50
N ARG A 313 -10.23 17.75 4.35
CA ARG A 313 -10.71 18.01 5.72
C ARG A 313 -9.67 18.76 6.56
N ARG A 314 -8.41 18.34 6.49
CA ARG A 314 -7.30 19.01 7.20
C ARG A 314 -7.16 20.47 6.80
N MET A 315 -7.21 20.77 5.50
CA MET A 315 -7.14 22.17 5.03
C MET A 315 -8.35 23.00 5.48
N VAL A 316 -9.55 22.41 5.46
CA VAL A 316 -10.75 23.09 5.97
C VAL A 316 -10.59 23.39 7.46
N TYR A 317 -10.14 22.44 8.27
CA TYR A 317 -9.93 22.68 9.71
C TYR A 317 -8.85 23.72 9.98
N GLU A 318 -7.73 23.66 9.26
CA GLU A 318 -6.65 24.65 9.39
C GLU A 318 -7.15 26.07 9.08
N ALA A 319 -7.93 26.23 8.01
CA ALA A 319 -8.53 27.51 7.63
C ALA A 319 -9.56 28.00 8.66
N LEU A 320 -10.31 27.11 9.30
CA LEU A 320 -11.33 27.46 10.30
C LEU A 320 -10.75 27.72 11.70
N MET A 321 -9.67 27.05 12.09
CA MET A 321 -9.10 27.12 13.44
C MET A 321 -7.99 28.17 13.60
N SER A 322 -7.61 28.85 12.53
CA SER A 322 -6.51 29.81 12.56
C SER A 322 -6.82 31.05 13.41
N VAL A 323 -6.03 31.22 14.47
CA VAL A 323 -6.21 32.26 15.50
C VAL A 323 -6.09 33.69 14.93
N SER A 324 -5.41 33.85 13.79
CA SER A 324 -5.17 35.14 13.14
C SER A 324 -6.27 35.55 12.13
N GLY A 325 -7.43 34.89 12.17
CA GLY A 325 -8.43 34.95 11.09
C GLY A 325 -8.20 33.84 10.07
N PRO A 326 -9.17 33.54 9.19
CA PRO A 326 -9.13 32.38 8.31
C PRO A 326 -7.84 32.36 7.50
N LEU A 327 -7.00 31.36 7.76
CA LEU A 327 -5.77 31.13 7.02
C LEU A 327 -6.20 30.94 5.57
N ALA A 328 -5.60 31.73 4.68
CA ALA A 328 -5.90 31.62 3.26
C ALA A 328 -5.58 30.19 2.82
N VAL A 329 -6.60 29.48 2.35
CA VAL A 329 -6.42 28.18 1.70
C VAL A 329 -5.36 28.36 0.61
N PRO A 330 -4.30 27.52 0.57
CA PRO A 330 -3.26 27.65 -0.44
C PRO A 330 -3.87 27.70 -1.84
N SER A 331 -3.37 28.58 -2.71
CA SER A 331 -3.87 28.70 -4.09
C SER A 331 -3.76 27.39 -4.87
N ASN A 332 -2.80 26.52 -4.50
CA ASN A 332 -2.59 25.21 -5.10
C ASN A 332 -3.23 24.04 -4.32
N TRP A 333 -4.32 24.29 -3.57
CA TRP A 333 -4.98 23.25 -2.79
C TRP A 333 -5.44 22.04 -3.63
N GLU A 334 -5.79 22.26 -4.90
CA GLU A 334 -6.24 21.19 -5.83
C GLU A 334 -5.16 20.13 -6.06
N GLU A 335 -3.90 20.54 -6.23
CA GLU A 335 -2.76 19.63 -6.38
C GLU A 335 -2.51 18.82 -5.11
N ARG A 336 -2.76 19.43 -3.94
CA ARG A 336 -2.53 18.80 -2.64
C ARG A 336 -3.62 17.79 -2.26
N VAL A 337 -4.85 18.00 -2.75
CA VAL A 337 -5.99 17.10 -2.53
C VAL A 337 -5.99 15.94 -3.52
N ASP A 338 -5.22 16.02 -4.61
CA ASP A 338 -5.23 15.03 -5.70
C ASP A 338 -6.65 14.74 -6.23
N LEU A 339 -7.12 15.63 -7.10
CA LEU A 339 -8.47 15.53 -7.68
C LEU A 339 -8.69 14.28 -8.53
N SER A 340 -7.63 13.54 -8.89
CA SER A 340 -7.75 12.31 -9.67
C SER A 340 -8.41 11.16 -8.90
N GLU A 341 -8.26 11.15 -7.56
CA GLU A 341 -8.88 10.14 -6.69
C GLU A 341 -10.33 10.51 -6.33
N VAL A 342 -10.78 11.71 -6.68
CA VAL A 342 -12.13 12.20 -6.38
C VAL A 342 -13.10 11.78 -7.49
N PRO A 343 -14.24 11.15 -7.16
CA PRO A 343 -15.22 10.77 -8.16
C PRO A 343 -15.74 11.98 -8.94
N SER A 344 -15.77 11.85 -10.27
CA SER A 344 -16.22 12.91 -11.19
C SER A 344 -17.60 13.47 -10.84
N SER A 345 -17.93 14.68 -11.30
CA SER A 345 -19.18 15.38 -10.97
C SER A 345 -20.47 14.58 -11.24
N ARG A 346 -20.47 13.71 -12.27
CA ARG A 346 -21.59 12.78 -12.54
C ARG A 346 -21.73 11.72 -11.45
N ARG A 347 -20.63 11.26 -10.86
CA ARG A 347 -20.60 10.27 -9.79
C ARG A 347 -20.73 10.86 -8.40
N ALA A 348 -20.34 12.12 -8.18
CA ALA A 348 -20.70 12.84 -6.96
C ALA A 348 -22.22 12.82 -6.73
N LYS A 349 -23.03 12.89 -7.80
CA LYS A 349 -24.49 12.70 -7.75
C LYS A 349 -24.94 11.26 -7.42
N GLN A 350 -24.10 10.26 -7.64
CA GLN A 350 -24.36 8.89 -7.19
C GLN A 350 -23.94 8.69 -5.73
N LEU A 351 -22.83 9.30 -5.30
CA LEU A 351 -22.40 9.30 -3.91
C LEU A 351 -23.42 9.96 -2.98
N SER A 352 -24.09 11.02 -3.44
CA SER A 352 -25.18 11.63 -2.67
C SER A 352 -26.38 10.69 -2.48
N LYS A 353 -26.53 9.65 -3.31
CA LYS A 353 -27.54 8.58 -3.12
C LYS A 353 -27.09 7.48 -2.16
N ILE A 354 -25.80 7.39 -1.84
CA ILE A 354 -25.33 6.44 -0.83
C ILE A 354 -25.87 6.91 0.52
N PRO A 355 -26.48 6.03 1.34
CA PRO A 355 -26.92 6.39 2.68
C PRO A 355 -25.75 6.92 3.51
N LEU A 356 -26.00 7.89 4.39
CA LEU A 356 -25.03 8.28 5.39
C LEU A 356 -24.98 7.19 6.46
N PHE A 357 -23.78 6.75 6.85
CA PHE A 357 -23.61 5.73 7.87
C PHE A 357 -22.96 6.31 9.12
N ARG A 358 -23.17 5.62 10.25
CA ARG A 358 -22.47 5.89 11.51
C ARG A 358 -21.49 4.76 11.77
N CYS A 359 -20.29 5.12 12.19
CA CYS A 359 -19.28 4.19 12.61
C CYS A 359 -19.78 3.38 13.82
N PRO A 360 -19.83 2.04 13.73
CA PRO A 360 -20.25 1.19 14.85
C PRO A 360 -19.42 1.39 16.12
N GLN A 361 -18.13 1.73 15.99
CA GLN A 361 -17.20 1.85 17.12
C GLN A 361 -17.25 3.22 17.80
N CYS A 362 -17.18 4.30 17.02
CA CYS A 362 -17.07 5.67 17.58
C CYS A 362 -18.32 6.53 17.36
N GLN A 363 -19.36 6.00 16.71
CA GLN A 363 -20.61 6.70 16.37
C GLN A 363 -20.48 7.91 15.43
N GLY A 364 -19.27 8.22 14.95
CA GLY A 364 -19.01 9.30 14.00
C GLY A 364 -19.53 8.98 12.59
N ALA A 365 -19.85 10.01 11.81
CA ALA A 365 -20.34 9.84 10.44
C ALA A 365 -19.25 9.31 9.51
N ILE A 366 -19.60 8.32 8.66
CA ILE A 366 -18.72 7.66 7.68
C ILE A 366 -19.40 7.42 6.33
#